data_AF-A0A356PYS8-F1
#
_entry.id   AF-A0A356PYS8-F1
#
_cell.length_a   1.000
_cell.length_b   1.000
_cell.length_c   1.000
_cell.angle_alpha   90.00
_cell.angle_beta   90.00
_cell.angle_gamma   90.00
#
_symmetry.space_group_name_H-M   'P 1'
#
loop_
_entity.id
_entity.type
_entity.pdbx_description
1 polymer ?
#
loop_
_entity_poly.entity_id
_entity_poly.type
_entity_poly.pdbx_seq_one_letter_code
_entity_poly.pdbx_strand_id
1 'polypeptide(L)'
;MARRARSARRSPDKVPFAPPSPHIQRVLPHFDPLDSAGIERIEAQVDWMLENVGVAFRDDPAALQVWRDAGITPGGPHGDLIRADAKWIRELCANAPRQFIQLARNPARSVTIGGAHQ
;
A
#
# COMPACT_ATOMS: atom_id res chain seq x y z
N MET A 1 -58.27 -20.86 21.00
CA MET A 1 -58.08 -21.27 19.58
C MET A 1 -56.78 -20.62 19.06
N ALA A 2 -55.76 -21.47 18.83
CA ALA A 2 -54.51 -21.29 18.06
C ALA A 2 -53.64 -20.01 18.20
N ARG A 3 -52.61 -20.06 19.07
CA ARG A 3 -51.35 -19.33 18.85
C ARG A 3 -50.62 -19.99 17.68
N ARG A 4 -50.46 -19.28 16.55
CA ARG A 4 -49.54 -19.67 15.47
C ARG A 4 -48.11 -19.59 15.99
N ALA A 5 -47.59 -20.69 16.49
CA ALA A 5 -46.16 -20.88 16.66
C ALA A 5 -45.52 -20.85 15.27
N ARG A 6 -44.65 -19.86 15.01
CA ARG A 6 -43.77 -19.83 13.85
C ARG A 6 -42.68 -20.89 14.05
N SER A 7 -43.09 -22.15 14.02
CA SER A 7 -42.21 -23.29 14.11
C SER A 7 -41.50 -23.50 12.78
N ALA A 8 -40.18 -23.53 12.84
CA ALA A 8 -39.30 -24.33 12.01
C ALA A 8 -39.48 -24.20 10.47
N ARG A 9 -38.87 -23.16 9.91
CA ARG A 9 -38.09 -23.32 8.66
C ARG A 9 -36.65 -22.85 8.90
N ARG A 10 -35.99 -23.50 9.86
CA ARG A 10 -34.54 -23.63 9.83
C ARG A 10 -34.27 -24.99 9.22
N SER A 11 -34.11 -25.04 7.91
CA SER A 11 -33.50 -26.19 7.25
C SER A 11 -32.10 -26.36 7.86
N PRO A 12 -31.73 -27.55 8.38
CA PRO A 12 -30.43 -27.78 8.99
C PRO A 12 -29.31 -27.94 7.97
N ASP A 13 -29.61 -28.00 6.66
CA ASP A 13 -28.59 -27.99 5.61
C ASP A 13 -28.08 -26.58 5.34
N LYS A 14 -27.38 -26.01 6.32
CA LYS A 14 -26.28 -25.11 5.98
C LYS A 14 -25.18 -26.02 5.44
N VAL A 15 -25.06 -26.09 4.11
CA VAL A 15 -23.79 -26.48 3.47
C VAL A 15 -22.72 -25.69 4.24
N PRO A 16 -21.75 -26.34 4.91
CA PRO A 16 -20.73 -25.62 5.65
C PRO A 16 -20.04 -24.71 4.63
N PHE A 17 -20.29 -23.41 4.74
CA PHE A 17 -19.57 -22.44 3.94
C PHE A 17 -18.11 -22.68 4.23
N ALA A 18 -17.32 -22.99 3.19
CA ALA A 18 -15.90 -23.20 3.36
C ALA A 18 -15.36 -21.99 4.16
N PRO A 19 -14.62 -22.22 5.26
CA PRO A 19 -14.10 -21.12 6.03
C PRO A 19 -13.33 -20.19 5.07
N PRO A 20 -13.49 -18.87 5.19
CA PRO A 20 -12.77 -17.94 4.32
C PRO A 20 -11.28 -18.28 4.41
N SER A 21 -10.64 -18.49 3.25
CA SER A 21 -9.21 -18.74 3.21
C SER A 21 -8.49 -17.57 3.87
N PRO A 22 -7.50 -17.83 4.75
CA PRO A 22 -6.61 -16.78 5.20
C PRO A 22 -5.88 -16.16 4.01
N HIS A 23 -5.27 -14.99 4.23
CA HIS A 23 -4.39 -14.38 3.24
C HIS A 23 -3.22 -15.32 2.91
N ILE A 24 -2.66 -15.16 1.70
CA ILE A 24 -1.56 -16.01 1.22
C ILE A 24 -0.35 -15.86 2.17
N GLN A 25 0.22 -17.01 2.53
CA GLN A 25 1.49 -17.09 3.25
C GLN A 25 2.46 -17.85 2.36
N ARG A 26 3.34 -17.10 1.71
CA ARG A 26 4.27 -17.64 0.72
C ARG A 26 5.40 -18.40 1.43
N VAL A 27 5.55 -19.67 1.09
CA VAL A 27 6.63 -20.53 1.59
C VAL A 27 7.76 -20.67 0.57
N LEU A 28 7.43 -20.50 -0.71
CA LEU A 28 8.41 -20.50 -1.81
C LEU A 28 9.23 -19.22 -1.80
N PRO A 29 10.48 -19.21 -2.30
CA PRO A 29 11.28 -18.00 -2.46
C PRO A 29 10.71 -17.05 -3.52
N HIS A 30 11.14 -15.79 -3.51
CA HIS A 30 10.79 -14.84 -4.56
C HIS A 30 11.58 -15.18 -5.82
N PHE A 31 10.98 -14.93 -6.98
CA PHE A 31 11.69 -14.99 -8.24
C PHE A 31 12.12 -13.57 -8.61
N ASP A 32 13.41 -13.31 -8.54
CA ASP A 32 13.99 -12.00 -8.83
C ASP A 32 14.55 -11.99 -10.27
N PRO A 33 13.92 -11.25 -11.20
CA PRO A 33 14.31 -11.25 -12.62
C PRO A 33 15.54 -10.37 -12.91
N LEU A 34 15.96 -9.55 -11.96
CA LEU A 34 17.07 -8.60 -12.09
C LEU A 34 18.21 -8.98 -11.15
N ASP A 35 19.44 -8.78 -11.61
CA ASP A 35 20.63 -8.85 -10.77
C ASP A 35 20.88 -7.53 -10.03
N SER A 36 21.81 -7.52 -9.08
CA SER A 36 22.14 -6.33 -8.29
C SER A 36 22.56 -5.15 -9.17
N ALA A 37 23.35 -5.39 -10.22
CA ALA A 37 23.77 -4.34 -11.15
C ALA A 37 22.60 -3.76 -11.96
N GLY A 38 21.58 -4.55 -12.28
CA GLY A 38 20.33 -4.09 -12.88
C GLY A 38 19.54 -3.20 -11.94
N ILE A 39 19.42 -3.61 -10.67
CA ILE A 39 18.72 -2.84 -9.63
C ILE A 39 19.40 -1.49 -9.41
N GLU A 40 20.73 -1.47 -9.18
CA GLU A 40 21.50 -0.24 -8.94
C GLU A 40 21.36 0.76 -10.09
N ARG A 41 21.34 0.29 -11.35
CA ARG A 41 21.12 1.16 -12.52
C ARG A 41 19.75 1.81 -12.52
N ILE A 42 18.70 1.05 -12.18
CA ILE A 42 17.33 1.58 -12.09
C ILE A 42 17.25 2.60 -10.94
N GLU A 43 17.82 2.27 -9.79
CA GLU A 43 17.83 3.14 -8.62
C GLU A 43 18.52 4.48 -8.90
N ALA A 44 19.70 4.46 -9.53
CA ALA A 44 20.42 5.68 -9.91
C ALA A 44 19.61 6.53 -10.91
N GLN A 45 18.91 5.89 -11.85
CA GLN A 45 18.06 6.61 -12.80
C GLN A 45 16.84 7.25 -12.12
N VAL A 46 16.23 6.55 -11.16
CA VAL A 46 15.11 7.09 -10.37
C VAL A 46 15.57 8.29 -9.55
N ASP A 47 16.73 8.21 -8.90
CA ASP A 47 17.31 9.31 -8.12
C ASP A 47 17.52 10.55 -9.01
N TRP A 48 18.14 10.35 -10.18
CA TRP A 48 18.32 11.43 -11.14
C TRP A 48 16.98 12.04 -11.59
N MET A 49 15.95 11.21 -11.82
CA MET A 49 14.62 11.69 -12.21
C MET A 49 13.97 12.53 -11.10
N LEU A 50 14.07 12.13 -9.84
CA LEU A 50 13.50 12.87 -8.71
C LEU A 50 14.12 14.26 -8.57
N GLU A 51 15.43 14.37 -8.80
CA GLU A 51 16.19 15.62 -8.67
C GLU A 51 16.04 16.53 -9.90
N ASN A 52 16.10 15.98 -11.11
CA ASN A 52 16.24 16.77 -12.35
C ASN A 52 14.92 16.92 -13.10
N VAL A 53 14.07 15.89 -13.09
CA VAL A 53 12.77 15.92 -13.78
C VAL A 53 11.69 16.39 -12.81
N GLY A 54 11.55 15.70 -11.68
CA GLY A 54 10.53 15.93 -10.66
C GLY A 54 9.18 15.27 -10.97
N VAL A 55 8.22 15.48 -10.08
CA VAL A 55 6.84 14.98 -10.19
C VAL A 55 5.85 16.13 -9.97
N ALA A 56 4.87 16.26 -10.86
CA ALA A 56 3.85 17.30 -10.77
C ALA A 56 2.65 16.82 -9.95
N PHE A 57 2.29 17.56 -8.89
CA PHE A 57 1.10 17.34 -8.07
C PHE A 57 -0.01 18.29 -8.52
N ARG A 58 -0.73 17.89 -9.57
CA ARG A 58 -1.72 18.75 -10.24
C ARG A 58 -3.01 18.86 -9.47
N ASP A 59 -3.56 20.07 -9.43
CA ASP A 59 -4.86 20.38 -8.83
C ASP A 59 -5.02 19.92 -7.37
N ASP A 60 -3.90 19.75 -6.64
CA ASP A 60 -3.89 19.29 -5.25
C ASP A 60 -3.13 20.30 -4.35
N PRO A 61 -3.80 21.38 -3.92
CA PRO A 61 -3.18 22.39 -3.06
C PRO A 61 -2.76 21.83 -1.69
N ALA A 62 -3.39 20.75 -1.21
CA ALA A 62 -3.06 20.12 0.06
C ALA A 62 -1.74 19.36 -0.03
N ALA A 63 -1.53 18.57 -1.09
CA ALA A 63 -0.25 17.92 -1.35
C ALA A 63 0.88 18.95 -1.50
N LEU A 64 0.65 20.03 -2.25
CA LEU A 64 1.64 21.10 -2.40
C LEU A 64 1.97 21.78 -1.06
N GLN A 65 1.02 21.86 -0.13
CA GLN A 65 1.28 22.40 1.20
C GLN A 65 2.19 21.49 2.02
N VAL A 66 1.96 20.18 1.98
CA VAL A 66 2.84 19.20 2.65
C VAL A 66 4.29 19.35 2.18
N TRP A 67 4.50 19.54 0.88
CA TRP A 67 5.84 19.78 0.33
C TRP A 67 6.45 21.11 0.79
N ARG A 68 5.66 22.19 0.82
CA ARG A 68 6.10 23.50 1.34
C ARG A 68 6.50 23.42 2.81
N ASP A 69 5.72 22.74 3.63
CA ASP A 69 5.98 22.55 5.05
C ASP A 69 7.26 21.72 5.29
N ALA A 70 7.57 20.81 4.35
CA ALA A 70 8.83 20.07 4.30
C ALA A 70 10.02 20.88 3.74
N GLY A 71 9.82 22.16 3.41
CA GLY A 71 10.85 23.06 2.91
C GLY A 71 11.09 22.99 1.39
N ILE A 72 10.24 22.28 0.64
CA ILE A 72 10.34 22.21 -0.82
C ILE A 72 9.43 23.24 -1.47
N THR A 73 10.02 24.06 -2.33
CA THR A 73 9.28 25.05 -3.12
C THR A 73 8.85 24.42 -4.45
N PRO A 74 7.53 24.31 -4.72
CA PRO A 74 7.04 23.87 -6.02
C PRO A 74 7.49 24.82 -7.14
N GLY A 75 7.91 24.26 -8.26
CA GLY A 75 8.36 24.99 -9.43
C GLY A 75 7.52 24.70 -10.68
N GLY A 76 8.13 24.96 -11.85
CA GLY A 76 7.51 24.73 -13.15
C GLY A 76 6.49 25.80 -13.57
N PRO A 77 5.97 25.73 -14.80
CA PRO A 77 5.06 26.75 -15.35
C PRO A 77 3.74 26.90 -14.57
N HIS A 78 3.31 25.83 -13.89
CA HIS A 78 2.05 25.78 -13.16
C HIS A 78 2.25 25.84 -11.63
N GLY A 79 3.48 25.92 -11.14
CA GLY A 79 3.77 25.99 -9.69
C GLY A 79 3.43 24.71 -8.93
N ASP A 80 3.45 23.56 -9.59
CA ASP A 80 3.02 22.26 -9.08
C ASP A 80 4.11 21.16 -9.20
N LEU A 81 5.27 21.49 -9.78
CA LEU A 81 6.35 20.55 -10.02
C LEU A 81 7.27 20.46 -8.80
N ILE A 82 7.36 19.28 -8.21
CA ILE A 82 8.21 18.98 -7.06
C ILE A 82 9.50 18.32 -7.54
N ARG A 83 10.63 18.90 -7.18
CA ARG A 83 11.97 18.31 -7.28
C ARG A 83 12.58 18.28 -5.89
N ALA A 84 13.21 17.18 -5.53
CA ALA A 84 13.77 16.98 -4.21
C ALA A 84 15.06 16.16 -4.31
N ASP A 85 15.94 16.36 -3.33
CA ASP A 85 17.13 15.53 -3.15
C ASP A 85 16.73 14.05 -2.98
N ALA A 86 17.30 13.17 -3.79
CA ALA A 86 16.86 11.78 -3.84
C ALA A 86 17.19 11.03 -2.54
N LYS A 87 18.31 11.38 -1.90
CA LYS A 87 18.70 10.78 -0.62
C LYS A 87 17.67 11.14 0.47
N TRP A 88 17.24 12.39 0.54
CA TRP A 88 16.20 12.81 1.47
C TRP A 88 14.85 12.09 1.21
N ILE A 89 14.47 11.90 -0.06
CA ILE A 89 13.27 11.10 -0.40
C ILE A 89 13.42 9.65 0.08
N ARG A 90 14.60 9.03 -0.08
CA ARG A 90 14.86 7.68 0.42
C ARG A 90 14.79 7.60 1.95
N GLU A 91 15.29 8.61 2.66
CA GLU A 91 15.18 8.72 4.12
C GLU A 91 13.71 8.81 4.56
N LEU A 92 12.88 9.55 3.84
CA LEU A 92 11.43 9.58 4.09
C LEU A 92 10.78 8.20 3.88
N CYS A 93 11.10 7.54 2.77
CA CYS A 93 10.59 6.19 2.46
C CYS A 93 11.01 5.16 3.53
N ALA A 94 12.19 5.32 4.13
CA ALA A 94 12.69 4.43 5.17
C ALA A 94 11.85 4.46 6.47
N ASN A 95 11.07 5.53 6.70
CA ASN A 95 10.14 5.60 7.83
C ASN A 95 8.89 4.73 7.63
N ALA A 96 8.63 4.25 6.41
CA ALA A 96 7.49 3.39 6.14
C ALA A 96 7.71 1.99 6.75
N PRO A 97 6.69 1.41 7.42
CA PRO A 97 6.81 0.08 8.00
C PRO A 97 6.94 -0.98 6.91
N ARG A 98 7.91 -1.89 7.06
CA ARG A 98 8.09 -3.04 6.15
C ARG A 98 6.93 -4.04 6.19
N GLN A 99 6.17 -4.04 7.28
CA GLN A 99 5.03 -4.92 7.51
C GLN A 99 4.03 -4.26 8.46
N PHE A 100 2.74 -4.39 8.17
CA PHE A 100 1.67 -3.92 9.05
C PHE A 100 0.44 -4.83 8.96
N ILE A 101 -0.50 -4.67 9.90
CA ILE A 101 -1.76 -5.41 9.92
C ILE A 101 -2.88 -4.50 9.43
N GLN A 102 -3.53 -4.90 8.35
CA GLN A 102 -4.80 -4.33 7.93
C GLN A 102 -5.92 -4.96 8.76
N LEU A 103 -6.41 -4.20 9.74
CA LEU A 103 -7.43 -4.65 10.68
C LEU A 103 -8.80 -4.78 10.00
N ALA A 104 -9.42 -5.95 10.18
CA ALA A 104 -10.78 -6.20 9.73
C ALA A 104 -11.78 -5.99 10.89
N ARG A 105 -13.05 -5.73 10.54
CA ARG A 105 -14.15 -5.64 11.52
C ARG A 105 -14.27 -6.89 12.39
N ASN A 106 -14.02 -8.06 11.81
CA ASN A 106 -13.79 -9.28 12.56
C ASN A 106 -12.27 -9.46 12.70
N PRO A 107 -11.68 -9.34 13.91
CA PRO A 107 -10.23 -9.43 14.10
C PRO A 107 -9.61 -10.71 13.54
N ALA A 108 -10.35 -11.83 13.54
CA ALA A 108 -9.90 -13.11 12.98
C ALA A 108 -9.73 -13.10 11.44
N ARG A 109 -10.14 -12.02 10.76
CA ARG A 109 -9.99 -11.82 9.31
C ARG A 109 -9.03 -10.68 8.97
N SER A 110 -8.26 -10.20 9.94
CA SER A 110 -7.24 -9.17 9.68
C SER A 110 -6.10 -9.77 8.85
N VAL A 111 -5.53 -8.96 7.97
CA VAL A 111 -4.52 -9.40 7.01
C VAL A 111 -3.19 -8.73 7.32
N THR A 112 -2.12 -9.49 7.25
CA THR A 112 -0.77 -8.96 7.34
C THR A 112 -0.30 -8.56 5.95
N ILE A 113 0.16 -7.33 5.75
CA ILE A 113 0.69 -6.81 4.48
C ILE A 113 2.21 -6.69 4.60
N GLY A 114 2.94 -7.30 3.66
CA GLY A 114 4.40 -7.25 3.58
C GLY A 114 5.08 -8.57 3.93
N GLY A 115 6.40 -8.64 3.73
CA GLY A 115 7.20 -9.84 3.99
C GLY A 115 6.78 -11.03 3.13
N ALA A 116 6.48 -12.17 3.77
CA ALA A 116 6.02 -13.39 3.11
C ALA A 116 4.49 -13.47 2.92
N HIS A 117 3.77 -12.36 3.17
CA HIS A 117 2.30 -12.31 3.11
C HIS A 117 1.76 -11.74 1.80
N GLN A 118 2.55 -11.83 0.73
CA GLN A 118 2.25 -11.38 -0.63
C GLN A 118 2.67 -12.45 -1.64
#